data_AF-A0A7Y8IF77-F1
#
_entry.id   AF-A0A7Y8IF77-F1
#
_cell.length_a   1.000
_cell.length_b   1.000
_cell.length_c   1.000
_cell.angle_alpha   90.00
_cell.angle_beta   90.00
_cell.angle_gamma   90.00
#
_symmetry.space_group_name_H-M   'P 1'
#
loop_
_entity.id
_entity.type
_entity.pdbx_description
1 polymer ?
#
loop_
_entity_poly.entity_id
_entity_poly.type
_entity_poly.pdbx_seq_one_letter_code
_entity_poly.pdbx_strand_id
1 'polypeptide(L)' 'RTTNAIERRFVEVRRRTRPMGTFSDRTSMERILFSVFTHENLKQRTATPFPLLTQNN' A
#
# COMPACT_ATOMS: atom_id res chain seq x y z
N ARG A 1 13.41 -10.36 -11.92
CA ARG A 1 13.40 -9.55 -10.68
C ARG A 1 13.14 -8.10 -11.09
N THR A 2 11.99 -7.53 -10.79
CA THR A 2 11.70 -6.15 -11.17
C THR A 2 12.39 -5.18 -10.22
N THR A 3 12.92 -4.09 -10.77
CA THR A 3 13.58 -3.00 -10.02
C THR A 3 12.58 -1.96 -9.53
N ASN A 4 11.42 -1.85 -10.17
CA ASN A 4 10.41 -0.86 -9.84
C ASN A 4 9.69 -1.18 -8.51
N ALA A 5 9.64 -0.20 -7.61
CA ALA A 5 9.00 -0.35 -6.30
C ALA A 5 7.49 -0.61 -6.40
N ILE A 6 6.81 0.00 -7.37
CA ILE A 6 5.36 -0.10 -7.57
C ILE A 6 4.98 -1.51 -8.03
N GLU A 7 5.70 -2.04 -9.02
CA GLU A 7 5.46 -3.40 -9.53
C GLU A 7 5.59 -4.46 -8.43
N ARG A 8 6.58 -4.32 -7.54
CA ARG A 8 6.75 -5.22 -6.40
C ARG A 8 5.52 -5.24 -5.50
N ARG A 9 4.82 -4.12 -5.35
CA ARG A 9 3.59 -4.03 -4.54
C ARG A 9 2.37 -4.59 -5.21
N PHE A 10 2.24 -4.40 -6.52
CA PHE A 10 1.18 -5.10 -7.25
C PHE A 10 1.37 -6.62 -7.26
N VAL A 11 2.61 -7.12 -7.33
CA VAL A 11 2.92 -8.54 -7.14
C VAL A 11 2.52 -9.01 -5.73
N GLU A 12 2.81 -8.20 -4.71
CA GLU A 12 2.44 -8.52 -3.33
C GLU A 12 0.93 -8.56 -3.12
N VAL A 13 0.18 -7.60 -3.67
CA VAL A 13 -1.29 -7.61 -3.66
C VAL A 13 -1.79 -8.89 -4.33
N ARG A 14 -1.31 -9.21 -5.53
CA ARG A 14 -1.69 -10.45 -6.24
C ARG A 14 -1.38 -11.71 -5.43
N ARG A 15 -0.25 -11.75 -4.69
CA ARG A 15 0.09 -12.88 -3.81
C ARG A 15 -0.91 -13.03 -2.67
N ARG A 16 -1.36 -11.93 -2.07
CA ARG A 16 -2.34 -11.92 -0.96
C ARG A 16 -3.74 -12.28 -1.42
N THR A 17 -4.12 -11.93 -2.66
CA THR A 17 -5.44 -12.24 -3.22
C THR A 17 -5.51 -13.61 -3.91
N ARG A 18 -4.37 -14.23 -4.22
CA ARG A 18 -4.29 -15.55 -4.89
C ARG A 18 -5.12 -16.67 -4.22
N PRO A 19 -5.19 -16.82 -2.89
CA PRO A 19 -6.00 -17.87 -2.27
C PRO A 19 -7.50 -17.53 -2.19
N MET A 20 -7.91 -16.29 -2.47
CA MET A 20 -9.26 -15.82 -2.15
C MET A 20 -10.31 -16.20 -3.20
N GLY A 21 -9.90 -16.49 -4.45
CA GLY A 21 -10.78 -16.96 -5.53
C GLY A 21 -11.76 -15.90 -6.04
N THR A 22 -12.65 -15.42 -5.17
CA THR A 22 -13.58 -14.30 -5.41
C THR A 22 -13.68 -13.43 -4.17
N PHE A 23 -13.94 -12.13 -4.34
CA PHE A 23 -14.25 -11.24 -3.23
C PHE A 23 -15.75 -11.01 -3.17
N SER A 24 -16.35 -11.16 -1.99
CA SER A 24 -17.79 -10.93 -1.77
C SER A 24 -18.15 -9.45 -1.89
N ASP A 25 -17.22 -8.55 -1.58
CA ASP A 25 -17.42 -7.11 -1.54
C ASP A 25 -16.15 -6.35 -1.94
N ARG A 26 -16.34 -5.24 -2.65
CA ARG A 26 -15.26 -4.36 -3.10
C ARG A 26 -14.43 -3.81 -1.93
N THR A 27 -15.06 -3.60 -0.77
CA THR A 27 -14.41 -3.07 0.43
C THR A 27 -13.27 -3.97 0.91
N SER A 28 -13.39 -5.29 0.75
CA SER A 28 -12.35 -6.24 1.09
C SER A 28 -11.09 -6.05 0.25
N MET A 29 -11.24 -5.79 -1.05
CA MET A 29 -10.10 -5.51 -1.92
C MET A 29 -9.46 -4.16 -1.59
N GLU A 30 -10.27 -3.14 -1.31
CA GLU A 30 -9.79 -1.80 -0.92
C GLU A 30 -8.96 -1.85 0.37
N ARG A 31 -9.38 -2.65 1.37
CA ARG A 31 -8.61 -2.87 2.60
C ARG A 31 -7.24 -3.51 2.34
N ILE A 32 -7.18 -4.52 1.47
CA ILE A 32 -5.92 -5.19 1.11
C ILE A 32 -4.98 -4.20 0.41
N LEU A 33 -5.52 -3.40 -0.51
CA LEU A 33 -4.77 -2.40 -1.24
C LEU A 33 -4.21 -1.34 -0.27
N PHE A 34 -5.08 -0.78 0.57
CA PHE A 34 -4.72 0.22 1.57
C PHE A 34 -3.63 -0.27 2.51
N SER A 35 -3.75 -1.51 3.01
CA SER A 35 -2.76 -2.10 3.93
C SER A 35 -1.38 -2.23 3.28
N VAL A 36 -1.32 -2.71 2.03
CA VAL A 36 -0.03 -2.89 1.33
C VAL A 36 0.64 -1.54 1.07
N PHE A 37 -0.09 -0.54 0.57
CA PHE A 37 0.50 0.77 0.27
C PHE A 37 0.83 1.58 1.54
N THR A 38 0.00 1.50 2.57
CA THR A 38 0.29 2.19 3.85
C THR A 38 1.54 1.61 4.51
N HIS A 39 1.70 0.29 4.50
CA HIS A 39 2.91 -0.36 5.00
C HIS A 39 4.15 0.12 4.25
N GLU A 40 4.06 0.27 2.93
CA GLU A 40 5.17 0.79 2.13
C GLU A 40 5.47 2.26 2.36
N ASN A 41 4.45 3.09 2.43
CA ASN A 41 4.62 4.51 2.72
C ASN A 41 5.26 4.71 4.09
N LEU A 42 4.91 3.88 5.08
CA LEU A 42 5.55 3.89 6.40
C LEU A 42 7.01 3.45 6.33
N LYS A 43 7.29 2.36 5.60
CA LYS A 43 8.64 1.86 5.37
C LYS A 43 9.55 2.90 4.69
N GLN A 44 9.00 3.65 3.75
CA GLN A 44 9.70 4.70 3.02
C GLN A 44 9.74 6.04 3.78
N ARG A 45 9.15 6.11 4.99
CA ARG A 45 8.99 7.33 5.81
C ARG A 45 8.23 8.48 5.13
N THR A 46 7.62 8.19 3.97
CA THR A 46 6.75 9.10 3.22
C THR A 46 5.35 9.20 3.82
N ALA A 47 4.98 8.26 4.69
CA ALA A 47 3.74 8.32 5.49
C ALA A 47 3.79 9.35 6.64
N THR A 48 4.80 10.21 6.69
CA THR A 48 4.78 11.37 7.58
C THR A 48 3.86 12.42 6.95
N PRO A 49 2.66 12.70 7.51
CA PRO A 49 1.93 13.91 7.13
C PRO A 49 2.74 15.07 7.70
N PHE A 50 3.68 15.58 6.90
CA PHE A 50 4.38 16.85 7.07
C PHE A 50 4.63 17.33 8.52
N PRO A 51 5.50 16.70 9.32
CA PRO A 51 5.94 17.28 10.60
C PRO A 51 6.72 18.59 10.40
N LEU A 52 7.13 18.90 9.16
CA LEU A 52 7.97 20.04 8.80
C LEU A 52 7.27 21.13 7.95
N LEU A 53 5.96 21.02 7.66
CA LEU A 53 5.20 22.11 7.00
C LEU A 53 4.36 22.95 7.97
N THR A 54 4.42 22.68 9.28
CA THR A 54 3.76 23.51 10.31
C THR A 54 4.70 24.51 10.97
N GLN A 55 5.85 24.82 10.37
CA GLN A 55 6.58 26.05 10.69
C GLN A 55 6.31 27.07 9.59
N ASN A 56 5.33 27.94 9.80
CA ASN A 56 5.52 29.38 9.59
C ASN A 56 4.32 30.20 10.07
N ASN A 57 4.65 31.05 11.05
CA ASN A 57 4.02 32.28 11.54
C ASN A 57 2.67 32.18 12.25
#